data_AF-A0A830HJB4-F1
#
_entry.id   AF-A0A830HJB4-F1
#
_cell.length_a   1.000
_cell.length_b   1.000
_cell.length_c   1.000
_cell.angle_alpha   90.00
_cell.angle_beta   90.00
_cell.angle_gamma   90.00
#
_symmetry.space_group_name_H-M   'P 1'
#
loop_
_entity.id
_entity.type
_entity.pdbx_description
1 polymer ?
#
loop_
_entity_poly.entity_id
_entity_poly.type
_entity_poly.pdbx_seq_one_letter_code
_entity_poly.pdbx_strand_id
1 'polypeptide(L)'
;MAPPWSFFRRVVVFGVDGVPASVTSHALSSTDVGISDPGTSASVRSEVPTLSLANWASAFSGVPATFHGIKSNDWNAADKNTNAVKRQIANHVYCDRSSGEDDASSTPWCARSPTLFEVLAEKNLLGKVVYNWCPLDRVLPSEEHAECVAPYRAGCSDARASDAAVVGRAIELIEEDKHKLVWAVIQEVDECAHRHGLERETLERADSLLGQVLDALGPSAHNDTLVIVMSDHGRDAQGYHHGGFTQSELETRWVFAGRGVRASSKVASPMSIIDLAPTILAALDVPAPSHMRGRAFREIWDKSAHAPLPPARVVGMPCSAYDEPSSTTQHDRRVFRHGGLAYAAHLSLVARYAASLPVLGVGADDELLSVFVVGTSFGALSVLVLLLLAVLVRRCFFRRASPRKAASRDAKKRQ
;
A
#
# COMPACT_ATOMS: atom_id res chain seq x y z
N MET A 1 -37.30 4.22 -19.85
CA MET A 1 -36.73 4.67 -18.56
C MET A 1 -35.85 3.55 -18.05
N ALA A 2 -34.56 3.82 -17.81
CA ALA A 2 -33.67 2.82 -17.20
C ALA A 2 -34.17 2.49 -15.78
N PRO A 3 -33.98 1.25 -15.29
CA PRO A 3 -34.52 0.86 -14.01
C PRO A 3 -33.85 1.61 -12.85
N PRO A 4 -34.56 1.87 -11.73
CA PRO A 4 -34.10 2.77 -10.66
C PRO A 4 -33.02 2.19 -9.72
N TRP A 5 -32.29 1.13 -10.10
CA TRP A 5 -31.40 0.42 -9.17
C TRP A 5 -29.91 0.38 -9.53
N SER A 6 -29.45 0.80 -10.72
CA SER A 6 -28.00 0.97 -10.94
C SER A 6 -27.61 2.43 -10.69
N PHE A 7 -26.87 2.70 -9.59
CA PHE A 7 -26.40 4.06 -9.32
C PHE A 7 -25.43 4.54 -10.42
N PHE A 8 -24.61 3.62 -10.93
CA PHE A 8 -23.79 3.82 -12.12
C PHE A 8 -24.11 2.78 -13.19
N ARG A 9 -24.12 3.20 -14.46
CA ARG A 9 -24.21 2.33 -15.62
C ARG A 9 -22.90 1.55 -15.85
N ARG A 10 -21.76 2.17 -15.55
CA ARG A 10 -20.41 1.68 -15.79
C ARG A 10 -19.46 2.15 -14.68
N VAL A 11 -18.41 1.38 -14.42
CA VAL A 11 -17.24 1.79 -13.65
C VAL A 11 -16.01 1.75 -14.54
N VAL A 12 -15.15 2.77 -14.45
CA VAL A 12 -13.83 2.81 -15.09
C VAL A 12 -12.78 2.94 -13.99
N VAL A 13 -11.78 2.05 -14.01
CA VAL A 13 -10.66 2.08 -13.06
C VAL A 13 -9.38 2.36 -13.82
N PHE A 14 -8.63 3.35 -13.37
CA PHE A 14 -7.30 3.70 -13.86
C PHE A 14 -6.28 3.41 -12.77
N GLY A 15 -5.62 2.26 -12.86
CA GLY A 15 -4.57 1.81 -11.97
C GLY A 15 -3.20 2.27 -12.45
N VAL A 16 -2.46 2.94 -11.58
CA VAL A 16 -1.07 3.33 -11.80
C VAL A 16 -0.22 2.58 -10.77
N ASP A 17 0.63 1.67 -11.21
CA ASP A 17 1.47 0.85 -10.32
C ASP A 17 2.46 1.73 -9.55
N GLY A 18 2.61 1.50 -8.24
CA GLY A 18 3.68 2.08 -7.43
C GLY A 18 3.60 3.58 -7.08
N VAL A 19 2.41 4.19 -7.01
CA VAL A 19 2.21 5.59 -6.61
C VAL A 19 1.85 5.75 -5.12
N PRO A 20 2.74 6.35 -4.29
CA PRO A 20 2.43 6.62 -2.88
C PRO A 20 1.44 7.77 -2.68
N ALA A 21 0.73 7.76 -1.56
CA ALA A 21 -0.27 8.78 -1.21
C ALA A 21 0.28 10.21 -1.21
N SER A 22 1.56 10.39 -0.91
CA SER A 22 2.23 11.69 -0.79
C SER A 22 2.25 12.49 -2.11
N VAL A 23 2.21 11.80 -3.25
CA VAL A 23 2.28 12.45 -4.57
C VAL A 23 0.97 12.39 -5.35
N THR A 24 0.02 11.52 -4.99
CA THR A 24 -1.24 11.33 -5.73
C THR A 24 -1.98 12.64 -6.02
N SER A 25 -2.07 13.55 -5.05
CA SER A 25 -2.77 14.84 -5.22
C SER A 25 -2.02 15.85 -6.09
N HIS A 26 -0.72 15.67 -6.30
CA HIS A 26 0.11 16.51 -7.16
C HIS A 26 0.34 15.90 -8.55
N ALA A 27 0.02 14.62 -8.70
CA ALA A 27 0.42 13.76 -9.81
C ALA A 27 -0.72 13.31 -10.71
N LEU A 28 -1.94 13.19 -10.15
CA LEU A 28 -3.12 12.64 -10.84
C LEU A 28 -4.30 13.61 -10.69
N SER A 29 -4.00 14.90 -10.58
CA SER A 29 -4.98 15.92 -10.22
C SER A 29 -5.95 16.23 -11.35
N SER A 30 -5.64 15.89 -12.62
CA SER A 30 -6.40 16.24 -13.84
C SER A 30 -7.27 17.51 -13.73
N THR A 31 -6.73 18.54 -13.09
CA THR A 31 -7.38 19.84 -12.91
C THR A 31 -7.49 20.57 -14.25
N ASP A 32 -6.80 20.08 -15.29
CA ASP A 32 -6.84 20.63 -16.63
C ASP A 32 -7.62 19.77 -17.65
N VAL A 33 -8.11 18.56 -17.33
CA VAL A 33 -8.74 17.66 -18.34
C VAL A 33 -10.06 16.98 -17.91
N GLY A 34 -10.77 17.51 -16.91
CA GLY A 34 -12.23 17.27 -16.84
C GLY A 34 -12.77 16.44 -15.67
N ILE A 35 -12.01 16.25 -14.59
CA ILE A 35 -12.62 15.95 -13.29
C ILE A 35 -12.81 17.27 -12.53
N SER A 36 -13.93 17.96 -12.80
CA SER A 36 -14.32 19.11 -12.00
C SER A 36 -14.74 18.63 -10.60
N ASP A 37 -13.93 18.93 -9.58
CA ASP A 37 -14.21 18.68 -8.16
C ASP A 37 -14.24 17.18 -7.75
N PRO A 38 -13.09 16.47 -7.79
CA PRO A 38 -13.02 15.06 -7.40
C PRO A 38 -13.29 14.81 -5.92
N GLY A 39 -13.81 13.63 -5.60
CA GLY A 39 -13.74 13.07 -4.25
C GLY A 39 -12.39 12.39 -4.01
N THR A 40 -11.83 12.49 -2.80
CA THR A 40 -10.54 11.86 -2.48
C THR A 40 -10.60 11.07 -1.17
N SER A 41 -9.90 9.93 -1.13
CA SER A 41 -9.73 9.17 0.12
C SER A 41 -8.71 9.81 1.05
N ALA A 42 -8.90 9.68 2.37
CA ALA A 42 -7.91 10.16 3.34
C ALA A 42 -6.61 9.34 3.28
N SER A 43 -6.68 8.01 3.25
CA SER A 43 -5.55 7.11 2.99
C SER A 43 -6.13 5.74 2.66
N VAL A 44 -5.50 5.04 1.73
CA VAL A 44 -5.84 3.66 1.40
C VAL A 44 -4.65 2.78 1.73
N ARG A 45 -4.89 1.77 2.55
CA ARG A 45 -3.86 0.84 2.99
C ARG A 45 -3.66 -0.28 1.97
N SER A 46 -2.44 -0.43 1.51
CA SER A 46 -1.97 -1.60 0.76
C SER A 46 -1.74 -2.80 1.67
N GLU A 47 -1.83 -3.99 1.10
CA GLU A 47 -1.50 -5.23 1.79
C GLU A 47 0.01 -5.40 1.97
N VAL A 48 0.35 -6.23 2.95
CA VAL A 48 1.72 -6.71 3.15
C VAL A 48 1.86 -8.11 2.54
N PRO A 49 2.90 -8.37 1.73
CA PRO A 49 3.94 -7.42 1.33
C PRO A 49 3.41 -6.41 0.29
N THR A 50 3.97 -5.21 0.27
CA THR A 50 3.63 -4.13 -0.68
C THR A 50 4.21 -4.40 -2.07
N LEU A 51 3.89 -5.57 -2.62
CA LEU A 51 4.29 -6.04 -3.94
C LEU A 51 3.07 -6.07 -4.87
N SER A 52 3.30 -5.82 -6.16
CA SER A 52 2.23 -5.61 -7.13
C SER A 52 1.29 -6.80 -7.26
N LEU A 53 1.79 -8.03 -7.45
CA LEU A 53 0.92 -9.20 -7.64
C LEU A 53 0.06 -9.49 -6.39
N ALA A 54 0.60 -9.27 -5.20
CA ALA A 54 -0.15 -9.46 -3.96
C ALA A 54 -1.27 -8.42 -3.81
N ASN A 55 -0.96 -7.16 -4.12
CA ASN A 55 -1.89 -6.04 -3.97
C ASN A 55 -2.95 -6.02 -5.08
N TRP A 56 -2.59 -6.24 -6.34
CA TRP A 56 -3.54 -6.39 -7.44
C TRP A 56 -4.46 -7.59 -7.21
N ALA A 57 -3.95 -8.74 -6.75
CA ALA A 57 -4.80 -9.88 -6.39
C ALA A 57 -5.84 -9.49 -5.32
N SER A 58 -5.40 -8.79 -4.27
CA SER A 58 -6.28 -8.27 -3.23
C SER A 58 -7.31 -7.26 -3.75
N ALA A 59 -6.92 -6.38 -4.67
CA ALA A 59 -7.78 -5.40 -5.32
C ALA A 59 -8.89 -6.08 -6.16
N PHE A 60 -8.53 -7.14 -6.90
CA PHE A 60 -9.46 -7.87 -7.77
C PHE A 60 -10.40 -8.78 -6.99
N SER A 61 -9.93 -9.44 -5.93
CA SER A 61 -10.71 -10.44 -5.19
C SER A 61 -11.39 -9.89 -3.94
N GLY A 62 -11.00 -8.71 -3.45
CA GLY A 62 -11.49 -8.17 -2.18
C GLY A 62 -11.08 -9.02 -0.96
N VAL A 63 -10.01 -9.79 -1.08
CA VAL A 63 -9.51 -10.72 -0.06
C VAL A 63 -8.07 -10.30 0.28
N PRO A 64 -7.65 -10.28 1.55
CA PRO A 64 -6.28 -9.87 1.89
C PRO A 64 -5.25 -10.96 1.59
N ALA A 65 -3.98 -10.55 1.48
CA ALA A 65 -2.86 -11.44 1.14
C ALA A 65 -2.65 -12.59 2.15
N THR A 66 -3.08 -12.38 3.39
CA THR A 66 -3.08 -13.42 4.42
C THR A 66 -4.06 -14.55 4.14
N PHE A 67 -5.12 -14.30 3.37
CA PHE A 67 -6.15 -15.29 3.01
C PHE A 67 -5.91 -15.87 1.62
N HIS A 68 -5.71 -15.06 0.58
CA HIS A 68 -5.48 -15.61 -0.77
C HIS A 68 -4.07 -16.19 -0.96
N GLY A 69 -3.16 -15.98 -0.01
CA GLY A 69 -1.83 -16.59 0.02
C GLY A 69 -0.79 -15.90 -0.86
N ILE A 70 -1.14 -15.33 -2.01
CA ILE A 70 -0.21 -14.63 -2.93
C ILE A 70 0.60 -13.54 -2.21
N LYS A 71 1.90 -13.80 -1.98
CA LYS A 71 2.82 -12.93 -1.22
C LYS A 71 4.10 -12.57 -2.00
N SER A 72 4.11 -12.76 -3.31
CA SER A 72 5.28 -12.50 -4.15
C SER A 72 4.87 -12.28 -5.60
N ASN A 73 5.59 -11.42 -6.31
CA ASN A 73 5.47 -11.23 -7.76
C ASN A 73 5.88 -12.48 -8.55
N ASP A 74 6.60 -13.42 -7.93
CA ASP A 74 6.97 -14.72 -8.52
C ASP A 74 5.94 -15.81 -8.25
N TRP A 75 4.84 -15.52 -7.54
CA TRP A 75 3.80 -16.51 -7.29
C TRP A 75 3.19 -16.97 -8.63
N ASN A 76 3.02 -18.27 -8.80
CA ASN A 76 2.43 -18.88 -10.00
C ASN A 76 1.68 -20.17 -9.63
N ALA A 77 0.40 -20.25 -10.00
CA ALA A 77 -0.45 -21.42 -9.74
C ALA A 77 -0.03 -22.68 -10.53
N ALA A 78 0.67 -22.52 -11.65
CA ALA A 78 1.09 -23.61 -12.54
C ALA A 78 2.50 -24.15 -12.24
N ASP A 79 3.19 -23.63 -11.23
CA ASP A 79 4.60 -23.93 -10.99
C ASP A 79 4.78 -25.31 -10.35
N LYS A 80 5.09 -26.32 -11.19
CA LYS A 80 5.10 -27.73 -10.77
C LYS A 80 6.41 -28.20 -10.15
N ASN A 81 7.55 -27.51 -10.30
CA ASN A 81 8.83 -28.20 -10.04
C ASN A 81 10.08 -27.32 -9.81
N THR A 82 10.24 -26.68 -8.66
CA THR A 82 11.57 -26.26 -8.15
C THR A 82 11.63 -26.24 -6.62
N ASN A 83 12.85 -26.22 -6.05
CA ASN A 83 13.04 -25.91 -4.63
C ASN A 83 12.49 -24.51 -4.23
N ALA A 84 12.19 -23.63 -5.20
CA ALA A 84 11.46 -22.38 -4.98
C ALA A 84 9.99 -22.65 -4.66
N VAL A 85 9.33 -23.58 -5.37
CA VAL A 85 7.97 -24.06 -5.08
C VAL A 85 7.87 -24.68 -3.68
N LYS A 86 8.88 -25.44 -3.23
CA LYS A 86 8.91 -25.97 -1.83
C LYS A 86 8.96 -24.86 -0.78
N ARG A 87 9.63 -23.73 -1.06
CA ARG A 87 9.68 -22.55 -0.17
C ARG A 87 8.43 -21.67 -0.28
N GLN A 88 7.82 -21.61 -1.46
CA GLN A 88 6.57 -20.89 -1.73
C GLN A 88 5.38 -21.64 -1.10
N ILE A 89 5.17 -22.93 -1.41
CA ILE A 89 4.03 -23.73 -0.93
C ILE A 89 4.07 -23.99 0.58
N ALA A 90 5.25 -24.14 1.21
CA ALA A 90 5.35 -24.40 2.65
C ALA A 90 4.73 -23.30 3.54
N ASN A 91 4.47 -22.11 2.99
CA ASN A 91 3.95 -20.95 3.69
C ASN A 91 2.60 -20.43 3.14
N HIS A 92 1.93 -21.16 2.24
CA HIS A 92 0.64 -20.76 1.64
C HIS A 92 -0.50 -21.73 2.03
N VAL A 93 -1.65 -21.18 2.42
CA VAL A 93 -2.78 -21.87 3.07
C VAL A 93 -3.67 -22.65 2.09
N TYR A 94 -3.52 -22.48 0.76
CA TYR A 94 -4.51 -22.94 -0.24
C TYR A 94 -3.91 -23.68 -1.45
N CYS A 95 -2.76 -24.34 -1.32
CA CYS A 95 -2.31 -25.30 -2.32
C CYS A 95 -2.40 -26.70 -1.71
N ASP A 96 -3.31 -27.52 -2.23
CA ASP A 96 -3.51 -28.87 -1.73
C ASP A 96 -2.40 -29.81 -2.26
N ARG A 97 -1.72 -30.50 -1.34
CA ARG A 97 -0.79 -31.61 -1.64
C ARG A 97 -1.39 -32.98 -1.31
N SER A 98 -2.64 -33.01 -0.82
CA SER A 98 -3.27 -34.19 -0.22
C SER A 98 -3.95 -35.15 -1.19
N SER A 99 -3.69 -35.03 -2.50
CA SER A 99 -3.99 -36.17 -3.39
C SER A 99 -3.20 -37.43 -3.01
N GLY A 100 -2.18 -37.34 -2.14
CA GLY A 100 -1.53 -38.52 -1.56
C GLY A 100 -0.83 -39.42 -2.58
N GLU A 101 -0.79 -38.99 -3.83
CA GLU A 101 -0.10 -39.63 -4.92
C GLU A 101 1.18 -38.85 -5.14
N ASP A 102 2.31 -39.43 -4.72
CA ASP A 102 3.67 -39.09 -5.17
C ASP A 102 3.84 -39.40 -6.68
N ASP A 103 2.81 -39.14 -7.48
CA ASP A 103 2.85 -39.18 -8.92
C ASP A 103 3.23 -37.78 -9.42
N ALA A 104 4.36 -37.70 -10.13
CA ALA A 104 4.83 -36.53 -10.85
C ALA A 104 3.83 -35.99 -11.90
N SER A 105 2.71 -36.70 -12.14
CA SER A 105 1.59 -36.29 -12.98
C SER A 105 0.48 -35.52 -12.22
N SER A 106 0.37 -35.67 -10.89
CA SER A 106 -0.63 -34.95 -10.11
C SER A 106 -0.19 -33.50 -9.90
N THR A 107 -0.93 -32.58 -10.50
CA THR A 107 -0.60 -31.16 -10.49
C THR A 107 -1.03 -30.59 -9.14
N PRO A 108 -0.17 -29.90 -8.37
CA PRO A 108 -0.63 -29.16 -7.21
C PRO A 108 -1.73 -28.19 -7.64
N TRP A 109 -2.93 -28.30 -7.07
CA TRP A 109 -4.00 -27.35 -7.33
C TRP A 109 -3.91 -26.24 -6.28
N CYS A 110 -3.51 -25.05 -6.73
CA CYS A 110 -3.61 -23.84 -5.91
C CYS A 110 -4.97 -23.18 -6.17
N ALA A 111 -5.78 -23.04 -5.12
CA ALA A 111 -7.04 -22.34 -5.21
C ALA A 111 -6.80 -20.82 -5.09
N ARG A 112 -7.38 -20.03 -6.00
CA ARG A 112 -7.48 -18.58 -5.88
C ARG A 112 -8.88 -18.18 -5.44
N SER A 113 -9.00 -17.07 -4.72
CA SER A 113 -10.31 -16.46 -4.46
C SER A 113 -10.91 -15.94 -5.78
N PRO A 114 -12.22 -16.12 -6.03
CA PRO A 114 -12.86 -15.52 -7.19
C PRO A 114 -12.67 -14.01 -7.22
N THR A 115 -12.31 -13.50 -8.39
CA THR A 115 -12.18 -12.07 -8.69
C THR A 115 -13.55 -11.46 -8.93
N LEU A 116 -13.66 -10.15 -8.81
CA LEU A 116 -14.89 -9.42 -9.15
C LEU A 116 -15.32 -9.66 -10.61
N PHE A 117 -14.39 -9.95 -11.53
CA PHE A 117 -14.71 -10.22 -12.94
C PHE A 117 -15.55 -11.48 -13.09
N GLU A 118 -15.22 -12.55 -12.36
CA GLU A 118 -16.02 -13.77 -12.33
C GLU A 118 -17.38 -13.53 -11.66
N VAL A 119 -17.41 -12.71 -10.60
CA VAL A 119 -18.67 -12.30 -9.95
C VAL A 119 -19.58 -11.52 -10.92
N LEU A 120 -19.01 -10.65 -11.75
CA LEU A 120 -19.75 -9.94 -12.80
C LEU A 120 -20.24 -10.92 -13.88
N ALA A 121 -19.40 -11.86 -14.31
CA ALA A 121 -19.74 -12.87 -15.30
C ALA A 121 -20.92 -13.77 -14.85
N GLU A 122 -20.95 -14.16 -13.57
CA GLU A 122 -22.09 -14.89 -12.96
C GLU A 122 -23.42 -14.10 -13.03
N LYS A 123 -23.36 -12.78 -13.21
CA LYS A 123 -24.52 -11.89 -13.41
C LYS A 123 -24.76 -11.52 -14.87
N ASN A 124 -24.06 -12.16 -15.82
CA ASN A 124 -24.06 -11.80 -17.24
C ASN A 124 -23.65 -10.34 -17.48
N LEU A 125 -22.77 -9.79 -16.63
CA LEU A 125 -22.17 -8.48 -16.80
C LEU A 125 -20.72 -8.63 -17.24
N LEU A 126 -20.34 -7.88 -18.27
CA LEU A 126 -18.99 -7.95 -18.81
C LEU A 126 -18.09 -6.93 -18.11
N GLY A 127 -17.04 -7.42 -17.46
CA GLY A 127 -15.91 -6.63 -16.98
C GLY A 127 -14.64 -7.02 -17.72
N LYS A 128 -13.80 -6.04 -18.05
CA LYS A 128 -12.51 -6.25 -18.70
C LYS A 128 -11.41 -5.46 -17.99
N VAL A 129 -10.28 -6.11 -17.71
CA VAL A 129 -9.03 -5.47 -17.31
C VAL A 129 -7.99 -5.61 -18.41
N VAL A 130 -7.30 -4.51 -18.70
CA VAL A 130 -6.20 -4.41 -19.67
C VAL A 130 -4.96 -3.90 -18.95
N TYR A 131 -3.83 -4.52 -19.21
CA TYR A 131 -2.57 -4.29 -18.49
C TYR A 131 -1.40 -4.69 -19.37
N ASN A 132 -0.19 -4.30 -18.99
CA ASN A 132 1.02 -4.67 -19.72
C ASN A 132 2.06 -5.44 -18.90
N TRP A 133 1.87 -5.54 -17.58
CA TRP A 133 2.64 -6.47 -16.75
C TRP A 133 1.94 -7.83 -16.69
N CYS A 134 2.25 -8.71 -17.65
CA CYS A 134 1.57 -10.01 -17.79
C CYS A 134 1.68 -10.97 -16.59
N PRO A 135 2.59 -10.83 -15.60
CA PRO A 135 2.47 -11.62 -14.38
C PRO A 135 1.08 -11.54 -13.70
N LEU A 136 0.27 -10.52 -13.98
CA LEU A 136 -1.14 -10.47 -13.57
C LEU A 136 -2.01 -11.62 -14.11
N ASP A 137 -1.66 -12.25 -15.24
CA ASP A 137 -2.36 -13.42 -15.79
C ASP A 137 -2.48 -14.56 -14.76
N ARG A 138 -1.56 -14.60 -13.78
CA ARG A 138 -1.52 -15.64 -12.76
C ARG A 138 -2.68 -15.53 -11.78
N VAL A 139 -3.21 -14.33 -11.56
CA VAL A 139 -4.25 -14.05 -10.56
C VAL A 139 -5.60 -13.66 -11.18
N LEU A 140 -5.60 -13.37 -12.48
CA LEU A 140 -6.77 -13.01 -13.26
C LEU A 140 -7.44 -14.24 -13.91
N PRO A 141 -8.74 -14.13 -14.28
CA PRO A 141 -9.48 -15.18 -14.97
C PRO A 141 -9.12 -15.24 -16.47
N SER A 142 -10.00 -15.85 -17.28
CA SER A 142 -9.77 -16.04 -18.72
C SER A 142 -9.54 -14.74 -19.52
N GLU A 143 -9.02 -14.91 -20.73
CA GLU A 143 -8.84 -13.86 -21.74
C GLU A 143 -10.13 -13.12 -22.12
N GLU A 144 -11.31 -13.63 -21.74
CA GLU A 144 -12.56 -12.88 -21.91
C GLU A 144 -12.59 -11.63 -21.02
N HIS A 145 -12.03 -11.72 -19.82
CA HIS A 145 -12.10 -10.70 -18.78
C HIS A 145 -10.77 -9.99 -18.51
N ALA A 146 -9.66 -10.59 -18.93
CA ALA A 146 -8.31 -10.05 -18.78
C ALA A 146 -7.62 -10.01 -20.14
N GLU A 147 -6.73 -9.06 -20.36
CA GLU A 147 -5.93 -9.00 -21.59
C GLU A 147 -4.60 -8.30 -21.30
N CYS A 148 -3.50 -9.02 -21.47
CA CYS A 148 -2.18 -8.42 -21.43
C CYS A 148 -1.88 -7.75 -22.79
N VAL A 149 -1.95 -6.43 -22.84
CA VAL A 149 -1.79 -5.60 -24.03
C VAL A 149 -0.33 -5.16 -24.16
N ALA A 150 0.26 -5.43 -25.33
CA ALA A 150 1.60 -4.97 -25.71
C ALA A 150 2.66 -5.13 -24.59
N PRO A 151 2.90 -6.36 -24.08
CA PRO A 151 3.76 -6.58 -22.93
C PRO A 151 5.10 -5.89 -23.05
N TYR A 152 5.43 -5.06 -22.06
CA TYR A 152 6.76 -4.47 -22.00
C TYR A 152 7.78 -5.55 -21.61
N ARG A 153 8.99 -5.45 -22.17
CA ARG A 153 10.09 -6.38 -21.92
C ARG A 153 10.96 -5.91 -20.77
N ALA A 154 11.41 -4.66 -20.82
CA ALA A 154 12.19 -4.03 -19.76
C ALA A 154 12.40 -2.52 -20.00
N GLY A 155 12.45 -1.76 -18.90
CA GLY A 155 12.90 -0.38 -18.89
C GLY A 155 11.83 0.65 -19.24
N CYS A 156 12.10 1.89 -18.81
CA CYS A 156 11.20 3.04 -18.93
C CYS A 156 10.59 3.24 -20.32
N SER A 157 11.43 3.26 -21.36
CA SER A 157 10.96 3.58 -22.71
C SER A 157 9.98 2.54 -23.26
N ASP A 158 10.17 1.27 -22.89
CA ASP A 158 9.31 0.18 -23.33
C ASP A 158 8.01 0.19 -22.53
N ALA A 159 8.09 0.34 -21.20
CA ALA A 159 6.94 0.53 -20.33
C ALA A 159 6.08 1.73 -20.76
N ARG A 160 6.69 2.87 -21.11
CA ARG A 160 6.01 4.04 -21.67
C ARG A 160 5.18 3.71 -22.91
N ALA A 161 5.80 3.07 -23.90
CA ALA A 161 5.14 2.75 -25.16
C ALA A 161 4.01 1.74 -24.94
N SER A 162 4.23 0.80 -24.04
CA SER A 162 3.27 -0.19 -23.63
C SER A 162 2.07 0.40 -22.87
N ASP A 163 2.29 1.34 -21.95
CA ASP A 163 1.23 2.06 -21.22
C ASP A 163 0.26 2.77 -22.18
N ALA A 164 0.79 3.40 -23.24
CA ALA A 164 -0.03 4.02 -24.27
C ALA A 164 -0.91 3.01 -25.02
N ALA A 165 -0.42 1.79 -25.26
CA ALA A 165 -1.20 0.72 -25.88
C ALA A 165 -2.31 0.20 -24.96
N VAL A 166 -2.02 0.04 -23.65
CA VAL A 166 -3.04 -0.31 -22.64
C VAL A 166 -4.16 0.71 -22.61
N VAL A 167 -3.81 2.00 -22.62
CA VAL A 167 -4.79 3.11 -22.62
C VAL A 167 -5.59 3.13 -23.92
N GLY A 168 -4.95 2.93 -25.08
CA GLY A 168 -5.64 2.80 -26.36
C GLY A 168 -6.68 1.68 -26.34
N ARG A 169 -6.32 0.49 -25.82
CA ARG A 169 -7.26 -0.63 -25.67
C ARG A 169 -8.39 -0.31 -24.69
N ALA A 170 -8.10 0.38 -23.58
CA ALA A 170 -9.14 0.81 -22.63
C ALA A 170 -10.15 1.77 -23.26
N ILE A 171 -9.69 2.69 -24.12
CA ILE A 171 -10.55 3.62 -24.88
C ILE A 171 -11.45 2.85 -25.84
N GLU A 172 -10.92 1.89 -26.60
CA GLU A 172 -11.73 1.04 -27.47
C GLU A 172 -12.84 0.33 -26.68
N LEU A 173 -12.52 -0.26 -25.52
CA LEU A 173 -13.49 -0.94 -24.66
C LEU A 173 -14.59 0.00 -24.13
N ILE A 174 -14.24 1.27 -23.88
CA ILE A 174 -15.15 2.35 -23.46
C ILE A 174 -16.11 2.72 -24.60
N GLU A 175 -15.59 2.85 -25.82
CA GLU A 175 -16.34 3.21 -27.04
C GLU A 175 -17.24 2.07 -27.53
N GLU A 176 -16.80 0.82 -27.38
CA GLU A 176 -17.61 -0.37 -27.67
C GLU A 176 -18.90 -0.44 -26.84
N ASP A 177 -18.88 0.15 -25.64
CA ASP A 177 -20.04 0.33 -24.76
C ASP A 177 -20.77 -0.97 -24.34
N LYS A 178 -20.02 -2.07 -24.28
CA LYS A 178 -20.50 -3.38 -23.81
C LYS A 178 -20.14 -3.66 -22.35
N HIS A 179 -19.07 -3.04 -21.87
CA HIS A 179 -18.45 -3.36 -20.58
C HIS A 179 -19.08 -2.53 -19.44
N LYS A 180 -19.48 -3.21 -18.37
CA LYS A 180 -19.87 -2.59 -17.10
C LYS A 180 -18.67 -2.15 -16.27
N LEU A 181 -17.53 -2.80 -16.47
CA LEU A 181 -16.26 -2.44 -15.88
C LEU A 181 -15.18 -2.43 -16.95
N VAL A 182 -14.45 -1.32 -17.06
CA VAL A 182 -13.19 -1.23 -17.78
C VAL A 182 -12.10 -0.86 -16.79
N TRP A 183 -11.04 -1.63 -16.71
CA TRP A 183 -9.92 -1.38 -15.80
C TRP A 183 -8.61 -1.35 -16.58
N ALA A 184 -7.94 -0.21 -16.62
CA ALA A 184 -6.60 -0.08 -17.19
C ALA A 184 -5.55 -0.12 -16.07
N VAL A 185 -4.48 -0.90 -16.21
CA VAL A 185 -3.33 -0.91 -15.30
C VAL A 185 -2.07 -0.56 -16.09
N ILE A 186 -1.43 0.55 -15.72
CA ILE A 186 -0.21 1.05 -16.33
C ILE A 186 0.99 0.92 -15.39
N GLN A 187 2.19 0.78 -15.94
CA GLN A 187 3.39 0.28 -15.25
C GLN A 187 4.59 1.22 -15.29
N GLU A 188 4.60 2.23 -16.16
CA GLU A 188 5.79 3.05 -16.36
C GLU A 188 6.28 3.70 -15.05
N VAL A 189 5.36 4.21 -14.24
CA VAL A 189 5.73 4.89 -12.99
C VAL A 189 6.52 3.94 -12.10
N ASP A 190 6.08 2.70 -11.97
CA ASP A 190 6.77 1.71 -11.15
C ASP A 190 8.12 1.27 -11.76
N GLU A 191 8.12 0.87 -13.03
CA GLU A 191 9.31 0.40 -13.75
C GLU A 191 10.42 1.46 -13.75
N CYS A 192 10.06 2.73 -13.96
CA CYS A 192 11.02 3.83 -13.97
C CYS A 192 11.54 4.15 -12.59
N ALA A 193 10.65 4.20 -11.60
CA ALA A 193 11.05 4.62 -10.28
C ALA A 193 11.95 3.58 -9.60
N HIS A 194 11.89 2.30 -10.00
CA HIS A 194 12.91 1.30 -9.62
C HIS A 194 14.34 1.68 -10.02
N ARG A 195 14.50 2.46 -11.09
CA ARG A 195 15.81 2.84 -11.66
C ARG A 195 16.24 4.23 -11.24
N HIS A 196 15.29 5.16 -11.15
CA HIS A 196 15.57 6.60 -11.04
C HIS A 196 14.96 7.23 -9.77
N GLY A 197 14.23 6.44 -8.98
CA GLY A 197 13.37 6.98 -7.94
C GLY A 197 12.10 7.58 -8.55
N LEU A 198 11.14 7.93 -7.71
CA LEU A 198 9.87 8.48 -8.16
C LEU A 198 10.05 9.87 -8.78
N GLU A 199 9.79 10.00 -10.08
CA GLU A 199 10.00 11.24 -10.83
C GLU A 199 8.68 11.88 -11.28
N ARG A 200 8.60 13.21 -11.17
CA ARG A 200 7.42 14.00 -11.57
C ARG A 200 7.03 13.77 -13.03
N GLU A 201 8.00 13.61 -13.93
CA GLU A 201 7.73 13.42 -15.36
C GLU A 201 6.98 12.11 -15.66
N THR A 202 7.27 11.02 -14.93
CA THR A 202 6.52 9.75 -15.09
C THR A 202 5.07 9.92 -14.65
N LEU A 203 4.84 10.67 -13.58
CA LEU A 203 3.52 10.98 -13.05
C LEU A 203 2.71 11.88 -13.98
N GLU A 204 3.32 12.93 -14.55
CA GLU A 204 2.68 13.81 -15.53
C GLU A 204 2.27 13.06 -16.81
N ARG A 205 3.05 12.05 -17.21
CA ARG A 205 2.70 11.19 -18.36
C ARG A 205 1.56 10.23 -18.03
N ALA A 206 1.52 9.67 -16.83
CA ALA A 206 0.36 8.91 -16.35
C ALA A 206 -0.92 9.78 -16.30
N ASP A 207 -0.83 11.04 -15.84
CA ASP A 207 -1.96 11.99 -15.86
C ASP A 207 -2.41 12.32 -17.29
N SER A 208 -1.48 12.49 -18.22
CA SER A 208 -1.82 12.70 -19.64
C SER A 208 -2.55 11.50 -20.26
N LEU A 209 -2.18 10.27 -19.89
CA LEU A 209 -2.88 9.05 -20.31
C LEU A 209 -4.27 8.95 -19.67
N LEU A 210 -4.42 9.32 -18.39
CA LEU A 210 -5.72 9.45 -17.74
C LEU A 210 -6.61 10.46 -18.47
N GLY A 211 -6.06 11.62 -18.87
CA GLY A 211 -6.77 12.63 -19.66
C GLY A 211 -7.39 12.06 -20.94
N GLN A 212 -6.68 11.20 -21.67
CA GLN A 212 -7.21 10.53 -22.87
C GLN A 212 -8.39 9.61 -22.56
N VAL A 213 -8.33 8.87 -21.44
CA VAL A 213 -9.46 8.04 -20.98
C VAL A 213 -10.68 8.90 -20.63
N LEU A 214 -10.46 10.04 -19.98
CA LEU A 214 -11.53 10.98 -19.62
C LEU A 214 -12.15 11.63 -20.87
N ASP A 215 -11.33 12.01 -21.84
CA ASP A 215 -11.78 12.56 -23.13
C ASP A 215 -12.64 11.55 -23.89
N ALA A 216 -12.25 10.27 -23.92
CA ALA A 216 -13.02 9.19 -24.55
C ALA A 216 -14.38 8.95 -23.88
N LEU A 217 -14.47 9.11 -22.56
CA LEU A 217 -15.76 9.08 -21.86
C LEU A 217 -16.62 10.32 -22.14
N GLY A 218 -15.99 11.43 -22.52
CA GLY A 218 -16.61 12.69 -22.86
C GLY A 218 -17.13 13.48 -21.65
N PRO A 219 -17.64 14.71 -21.86
CA PRO A 219 -18.03 15.62 -20.77
C PRO A 219 -19.22 15.12 -19.93
N SER A 220 -19.97 14.14 -20.44
CA SER A 220 -21.10 13.51 -19.74
C SER A 220 -20.71 12.25 -18.96
N ALA A 221 -19.44 11.85 -18.97
CA ALA A 221 -18.91 10.67 -18.28
C ALA A 221 -19.44 10.56 -16.84
N HIS A 222 -19.44 11.69 -16.13
CA HIS A 222 -19.84 11.73 -14.74
C HIS A 222 -21.33 11.50 -14.52
N ASN A 223 -22.20 11.50 -15.53
CA ASN A 223 -23.64 11.35 -15.33
C ASN A 223 -24.07 9.93 -14.94
N ASP A 224 -23.34 8.93 -15.43
CA ASP A 224 -23.65 7.51 -15.23
C ASP A 224 -22.41 6.61 -15.09
N THR A 225 -21.20 7.16 -15.14
CA THR A 225 -19.95 6.40 -14.92
C THR A 225 -19.27 6.83 -13.63
N LEU A 226 -18.79 5.84 -12.87
CA LEU A 226 -17.86 6.05 -11.75
C LEU A 226 -16.43 5.84 -12.25
N VAL A 227 -15.60 6.87 -12.15
CA VAL A 227 -14.16 6.79 -12.42
C VAL A 227 -13.41 6.66 -11.10
N ILE A 228 -12.49 5.70 -11.03
CA ILE A 228 -11.62 5.45 -9.88
C ILE A 228 -10.17 5.49 -10.35
N VAL A 229 -9.36 6.40 -9.81
CA VAL A 229 -7.91 6.42 -10.03
C VAL A 229 -7.24 5.89 -8.78
N MET A 230 -6.33 4.93 -8.92
CA MET A 230 -5.76 4.22 -7.78
C MET A 230 -4.32 3.75 -7.99
N SER A 231 -3.68 3.37 -6.89
CA SER A 231 -2.39 2.65 -6.86
C SER A 231 -2.45 1.49 -5.88
N ASP A 232 -1.79 0.40 -6.24
CA ASP A 232 -1.73 -0.86 -5.53
C ASP A 232 -0.80 -0.79 -4.31
N HIS A 233 0.35 -0.13 -4.45
CA HIS A 233 1.25 0.21 -3.37
C HIS A 233 1.89 1.59 -3.55
N GLY A 234 2.57 2.04 -2.51
CA GLY A 234 3.47 3.18 -2.59
C GLY A 234 4.92 2.74 -2.72
N ARG A 235 5.83 3.54 -2.18
CA ARG A 235 7.28 3.33 -2.28
C ARG A 235 7.98 3.68 -0.99
N ASP A 236 9.19 3.18 -0.83
CA ASP A 236 10.07 3.53 0.29
C ASP A 236 10.36 5.03 0.34
N ALA A 237 11.01 5.48 1.41
CA ALA A 237 11.30 6.90 1.61
C ALA A 237 12.23 7.49 0.55
N GLN A 238 12.96 6.65 -0.20
CA GLN A 238 13.84 7.07 -1.28
C GLN A 238 13.09 7.11 -2.62
N GLY A 239 11.93 6.46 -2.73
CA GLY A 239 11.13 6.37 -3.94
C GLY A 239 11.57 5.27 -4.91
N TYR A 240 12.41 4.33 -4.50
CA TYR A 240 12.99 3.31 -5.41
C TYR A 240 12.39 1.92 -5.22
N HIS A 241 12.20 1.51 -3.97
CA HIS A 241 11.81 0.15 -3.63
C HIS A 241 10.45 0.10 -2.98
N HIS A 242 9.90 -1.11 -2.92
CA HIS A 242 8.67 -1.46 -2.24
C HIS A 242 8.74 -2.94 -1.81
N GLY A 243 7.69 -3.46 -1.17
CA GLY A 243 7.61 -4.81 -0.62
C GLY A 243 7.75 -4.89 0.92
N GLY A 244 8.08 -3.78 1.56
CA GLY A 244 8.25 -3.61 3.00
C GLY A 244 7.01 -3.11 3.75
N PHE A 245 7.26 -2.35 4.81
CA PHE A 245 6.27 -1.95 5.81
C PHE A 245 6.33 -0.46 6.15
N THR A 246 7.10 0.34 5.39
CA THR A 246 7.14 1.77 5.67
C THR A 246 5.78 2.39 5.37
N GLN A 247 5.47 3.50 6.04
CA GLN A 247 4.20 4.19 5.83
C GLN A 247 4.00 4.60 4.36
N SER A 248 5.06 5.07 3.72
CA SER A 248 5.04 5.49 2.31
C SER A 248 4.79 4.33 1.34
N GLU A 249 5.20 3.10 1.69
CA GLU A 249 4.88 1.91 0.90
C GLU A 249 3.44 1.44 1.11
N LEU A 250 2.93 1.58 2.35
CA LEU A 250 1.62 1.09 2.75
C LEU A 250 0.46 2.03 2.44
N GLU A 251 0.73 3.33 2.27
CA GLU A 251 -0.32 4.33 2.08
C GLU A 251 -0.35 4.81 0.63
N THR A 252 -1.46 4.51 -0.05
CA THR A 252 -1.83 5.11 -1.33
C THR A 252 -3.03 6.05 -1.14
N ARG A 253 -3.41 6.76 -2.19
CA ARG A 253 -4.61 7.59 -2.20
C ARG A 253 -5.37 7.37 -3.50
N TRP A 254 -6.68 7.33 -3.41
CA TRP A 254 -7.56 7.11 -4.54
C TRP A 254 -8.38 8.36 -4.82
N VAL A 255 -8.64 8.59 -6.10
CA VAL A 255 -9.46 9.70 -6.60
C VAL A 255 -10.72 9.09 -7.21
N PHE A 256 -11.86 9.71 -6.90
CA PHE A 256 -13.17 9.29 -7.39
C PHE A 256 -13.82 10.43 -8.14
N ALA A 257 -14.46 10.10 -9.26
CA ALA A 257 -15.29 11.04 -10.03
C ALA A 257 -16.54 10.35 -10.55
N GLY A 258 -17.63 11.10 -10.64
CA GLY A 258 -18.92 10.57 -11.09
C GLY A 258 -20.09 11.19 -10.34
N ARG A 259 -21.30 10.88 -10.80
CA ARG A 259 -22.54 11.42 -10.26
C ARG A 259 -22.64 11.10 -8.78
N GLY A 260 -23.01 12.09 -7.98
CA GLY A 260 -23.22 11.91 -6.55
C GLY A 260 -21.95 11.74 -5.73
N VAL A 261 -20.77 11.57 -6.37
CA VAL A 261 -19.48 11.63 -5.67
C VAL A 261 -19.41 12.95 -4.91
N ARG A 262 -19.07 12.86 -3.62
CA ARG A 262 -18.96 14.01 -2.74
C ARG A 262 -17.70 14.80 -3.09
N ALA A 263 -17.86 15.66 -4.07
CA ALA A 263 -16.93 16.67 -4.53
C ALA A 263 -16.33 17.45 -3.33
N SER A 264 -15.02 17.65 -3.32
CA SER A 264 -14.24 18.30 -2.23
C SER A 264 -14.33 17.64 -0.84
N SER A 265 -14.94 16.46 -0.71
CA SER A 265 -14.94 15.73 0.55
C SER A 265 -13.72 14.80 0.64
N LYS A 266 -13.00 14.91 1.76
CA LYS A 266 -12.11 13.85 2.21
C LYS A 266 -12.96 12.83 2.92
N VAL A 267 -13.04 11.64 2.35
CA VAL A 267 -13.52 10.46 3.07
C VAL A 267 -12.59 10.25 4.27
N ALA A 268 -13.09 10.49 5.48
CA ALA A 268 -12.32 10.30 6.71
C ALA A 268 -12.16 8.83 7.10
N SER A 269 -13.03 7.98 6.59
CA SER A 269 -13.06 6.55 6.88
C SER A 269 -11.78 5.88 6.35
N PRO A 270 -11.09 5.04 7.15
CA PRO A 270 -9.97 4.26 6.64
C PRO A 270 -10.45 3.30 5.55
N MET A 271 -9.62 3.16 4.52
CA MET A 271 -9.83 2.25 3.40
C MET A 271 -8.65 1.29 3.28
N SER A 272 -8.91 0.08 2.79
CA SER A 272 -7.90 -0.88 2.37
C SER A 272 -8.08 -1.22 0.89
N ILE A 273 -7.03 -1.67 0.23
CA ILE A 273 -7.08 -2.12 -1.16
C ILE A 273 -8.13 -3.23 -1.38
N ILE A 274 -8.38 -4.08 -0.38
CA ILE A 274 -9.42 -5.11 -0.44
C ILE A 274 -10.85 -4.55 -0.51
N ASP A 275 -11.03 -3.26 -0.22
CA ASP A 275 -12.33 -2.60 -0.30
C ASP A 275 -12.73 -2.27 -1.76
N LEU A 276 -11.80 -2.35 -2.73
CA LEU A 276 -12.05 -1.95 -4.11
C LEU A 276 -13.11 -2.82 -4.79
N ALA A 277 -12.89 -4.14 -4.87
CA ALA A 277 -13.83 -5.09 -5.46
C ALA A 277 -15.27 -4.93 -4.91
N PRO A 278 -15.53 -4.96 -3.58
CA PRO A 278 -16.89 -4.79 -3.07
C PRO A 278 -17.45 -3.38 -3.32
N THR A 279 -16.60 -2.35 -3.41
CA THR A 279 -17.02 -0.98 -3.79
C THR A 279 -17.50 -0.94 -5.25
N ILE A 280 -16.76 -1.55 -6.18
CA ILE A 280 -17.13 -1.63 -7.60
C ILE A 280 -18.43 -2.43 -7.77
N LEU A 281 -18.54 -3.59 -7.12
CA LEU A 281 -19.76 -4.41 -7.16
C LEU A 281 -20.97 -3.62 -6.63
N ALA A 282 -20.81 -2.90 -5.52
CA ALA A 282 -21.87 -2.04 -4.99
C ALA A 282 -22.25 -0.88 -5.93
N ALA A 283 -21.30 -0.29 -6.65
CA ALA A 283 -21.56 0.75 -7.64
C ALA A 283 -22.40 0.24 -8.82
N LEU A 284 -22.24 -1.04 -9.17
CA LEU A 284 -22.95 -1.75 -10.24
C LEU A 284 -24.21 -2.50 -9.74
N ASP A 285 -24.61 -2.30 -8.48
CA ASP A 285 -25.74 -2.99 -7.83
C ASP A 285 -25.63 -4.53 -7.82
N VAL A 286 -24.39 -5.03 -7.73
CA VAL A 286 -24.08 -6.45 -7.55
C VAL A 286 -23.73 -6.70 -6.09
N PRO A 287 -24.40 -7.64 -5.39
CA PRO A 287 -24.02 -8.02 -4.04
C PRO A 287 -22.63 -8.63 -3.99
N ALA A 288 -21.78 -8.13 -3.09
CA ALA A 288 -20.47 -8.73 -2.84
C ALA A 288 -20.63 -10.14 -2.24
N PRO A 289 -19.96 -11.17 -2.79
CA PRO A 289 -19.97 -12.51 -2.20
C PRO A 289 -19.36 -12.54 -0.80
N SER A 290 -19.79 -13.50 0.02
CA SER A 290 -19.36 -13.64 1.43
C SER A 290 -17.86 -13.91 1.64
N HIS A 291 -17.13 -14.34 0.61
CA HIS A 291 -15.68 -14.54 0.71
C HIS A 291 -14.89 -13.23 0.67
N MET A 292 -15.45 -12.17 0.06
CA MET A 292 -14.84 -10.85 0.07
C MET A 292 -14.83 -10.28 1.48
N ARG A 293 -13.67 -9.85 1.94
CA ARG A 293 -13.44 -9.34 3.30
C ARG A 293 -13.44 -7.82 3.37
N GLY A 294 -13.24 -7.14 2.24
CA GLY A 294 -13.38 -5.70 2.15
C GLY A 294 -14.83 -5.26 2.33
N ARG A 295 -15.02 -3.99 2.68
CA ARG A 295 -16.33 -3.35 2.77
C ARG A 295 -16.57 -2.50 1.53
N ALA A 296 -17.82 -2.43 1.09
CA ALA A 296 -18.20 -1.51 0.04
C ALA A 296 -18.19 -0.06 0.56
N PHE A 297 -17.37 0.79 -0.05
CA PHE A 297 -17.21 2.18 0.32
C PHE A 297 -18.28 3.07 -0.34
N ARG A 298 -19.57 2.87 0.02
CA ARG A 298 -20.70 3.61 -0.59
C ARG A 298 -20.73 5.09 -0.23
N GLU A 299 -20.14 5.46 0.91
CA GLU A 299 -20.17 6.82 1.47
C GLU A 299 -19.53 7.88 0.56
N ILE A 300 -18.75 7.47 -0.45
CA ILE A 300 -18.19 8.38 -1.44
C ILE A 300 -19.27 8.98 -2.35
N TRP A 301 -20.34 8.24 -2.68
CA TRP A 301 -21.40 8.68 -3.59
C TRP A 301 -22.83 8.63 -3.00
N ASP A 302 -23.05 7.88 -1.92
CA ASP A 302 -24.32 7.81 -1.21
C ASP A 302 -24.27 8.67 0.06
N LYS A 303 -25.08 9.74 0.08
CA LYS A 303 -25.16 10.65 1.23
C LYS A 303 -25.86 10.02 2.45
N SER A 304 -26.70 9.02 2.22
CA SER A 304 -27.47 8.31 3.25
C SER A 304 -26.72 7.14 3.85
N ALA A 305 -25.76 6.57 3.10
CA ALA A 305 -24.79 5.62 3.62
C ALA A 305 -24.09 6.26 4.81
N HIS A 306 -24.43 5.77 6.01
CA HIS A 306 -23.87 6.25 7.25
C HIS A 306 -22.34 6.16 7.16
N ALA A 307 -21.66 7.19 7.68
CA ALA A 307 -20.24 7.06 7.98
C ALA A 307 -20.05 5.72 8.74
N PRO A 308 -19.01 4.93 8.43
CA PRO A 308 -18.79 3.71 9.15
C PRO A 308 -18.54 4.10 10.60
N LEU A 309 -18.77 3.13 11.48
CA LEU A 309 -18.59 3.17 12.93
C LEU A 309 -17.64 4.30 13.39
N PRO A 310 -18.01 5.08 14.43
CA PRO A 310 -17.21 6.20 14.92
C PRO A 310 -15.72 5.84 14.90
N PRO A 311 -14.84 6.75 14.44
CA PRO A 311 -13.44 6.43 14.17
C PRO A 311 -12.92 5.57 15.29
N ALA A 312 -12.43 4.37 14.96
CA ALA A 312 -11.97 3.41 15.95
C ALA A 312 -11.11 4.19 16.94
N ARG A 313 -11.56 4.25 18.20
CA ARG A 313 -10.79 4.94 19.23
C ARG A 313 -9.45 4.23 19.25
N VAL A 314 -8.42 4.90 18.73
CA VAL A 314 -7.05 4.40 18.83
C VAL A 314 -6.79 4.37 20.32
N VAL A 315 -6.93 3.19 20.92
CA VAL A 315 -6.40 2.94 22.25
C VAL A 315 -4.91 2.92 22.02
N GLY A 316 -4.28 4.09 22.17
CA GLY A 316 -2.83 4.17 22.18
C GLY A 316 -2.36 3.24 23.28
N MET A 317 -1.82 2.08 22.90
CA MET A 317 -0.98 1.32 23.80
C MET A 317 0.28 2.17 23.95
N PRO A 318 0.53 2.80 25.11
CA PRO A 318 1.80 3.45 25.31
C PRO A 318 2.87 2.38 25.11
N CYS A 319 3.97 2.68 24.42
CA CYS A 319 5.11 1.76 24.31
C CYS A 319 5.66 1.33 25.68
N SER A 320 5.20 1.95 26.78
CA SER A 320 5.46 1.54 28.16
C SER A 320 4.62 0.35 28.66
N ALA A 321 3.71 -0.22 27.86
CA ALA A 321 2.85 -1.33 28.28
C ALA A 321 3.51 -2.71 28.14
N TYR A 322 4.75 -2.80 27.63
CA TYR A 322 5.62 -3.94 27.86
C TYR A 322 6.27 -3.79 29.25
N ASP A 323 5.50 -4.03 30.31
CA ASP A 323 6.12 -4.52 31.53
C ASP A 323 6.59 -5.94 31.23
N GLU A 324 7.88 -6.22 31.44
CA GLU A 324 8.37 -7.59 31.37
C GLU A 324 7.51 -8.48 32.26
N PRO A 325 7.06 -9.66 31.78
CA PRO A 325 6.35 -10.59 32.65
C PRO A 325 7.26 -10.97 33.82
N SER A 326 6.84 -10.60 35.04
CA SER A 326 7.55 -10.85 36.30
C SER A 326 7.61 -12.35 36.70
N SER A 327 7.35 -13.26 35.76
CA SER A 327 7.43 -14.71 35.97
C SER A 327 7.93 -15.43 34.72
N THR A 328 9.10 -15.08 34.21
CA THR A 328 9.83 -15.98 33.31
C THR A 328 10.40 -17.15 34.13
N THR A 329 9.87 -18.34 33.87
CA THR A 329 10.46 -19.58 34.38
C THR A 329 11.86 -19.77 33.78
N GLN A 330 12.70 -20.56 34.46
CA GLN A 330 14.14 -20.71 34.20
C GLN A 330 14.52 -21.17 32.77
N HIS A 331 13.54 -21.55 31.94
CA HIS A 331 13.74 -21.98 30.56
C HIS A 331 13.93 -20.80 29.57
N ASP A 332 13.30 -19.64 29.80
CA ASP A 332 13.39 -18.49 28.89
C ASP A 332 14.72 -17.70 28.97
N ARG A 333 15.53 -17.95 30.02
CA ARG A 333 16.82 -17.25 30.22
C ARG A 333 17.94 -17.67 29.25
N ARG A 334 17.78 -18.76 28.47
CA ARG A 334 18.81 -19.21 27.51
C ARG A 334 18.74 -18.47 26.18
N VAL A 335 17.55 -18.10 25.72
CA VAL A 335 17.38 -17.46 24.39
C VAL A 335 17.87 -16.01 24.40
N PHE A 336 17.63 -15.27 25.50
CA PHE A 336 18.09 -13.88 25.63
C PHE A 336 19.60 -13.71 25.84
N ARG A 337 20.31 -14.71 26.38
CA ARG A 337 21.76 -14.62 26.62
C ARG A 337 22.59 -14.71 25.35
N HIS A 338 22.10 -15.32 24.27
CA HIS A 338 22.86 -15.43 23.02
C HIS A 338 22.63 -14.23 22.06
N GLY A 339 21.47 -13.57 22.11
CA GLY A 339 21.24 -12.33 21.36
C GLY A 339 21.94 -11.09 21.97
N GLY A 340 22.02 -11.00 23.30
CA GLY A 340 22.61 -9.85 23.99
C GLY A 340 24.15 -9.75 23.90
N LEU A 341 24.85 -10.88 23.75
CA LEU A 341 26.32 -10.89 23.64
C LEU A 341 26.80 -10.37 22.28
N ALA A 342 26.04 -10.57 21.20
CA ALA A 342 26.35 -10.01 19.88
C ALA A 342 26.17 -8.48 19.84
N TYR A 343 25.18 -7.95 20.57
CA TYR A 343 24.89 -6.52 20.61
C TYR A 343 25.89 -5.73 21.49
N ALA A 344 26.32 -6.30 22.62
CA ALA A 344 27.32 -5.68 23.50
C ALA A 344 28.73 -5.63 22.89
N ALA A 345 29.09 -6.62 22.05
CA ALA A 345 30.36 -6.64 21.33
C ALA A 345 30.45 -5.51 20.28
N HIS A 346 29.35 -5.22 19.58
CA HIS A 346 29.30 -4.12 18.61
C HIS A 346 29.41 -2.74 19.26
N LEU A 347 28.73 -2.51 20.40
CA LEU A 347 28.82 -1.24 21.15
C LEU A 347 30.23 -0.99 21.70
N SER A 348 30.92 -2.05 22.12
CA SER A 348 32.30 -1.96 22.65
C SER A 348 33.34 -1.60 21.59
N LEU A 349 33.11 -2.00 20.33
CA LEU A 349 33.98 -1.69 19.19
C LEU A 349 33.80 -0.24 18.72
N VAL A 350 32.55 0.24 18.69
CA VAL A 350 32.20 1.62 18.33
C VAL A 350 32.69 2.63 19.38
N ALA A 351 32.61 2.29 20.67
CA ALA A 351 33.10 3.15 21.75
C ALA A 351 34.63 3.33 21.74
N ARG A 352 35.40 2.30 21.36
CA ARG A 352 36.87 2.42 21.23
C ARG A 352 37.29 3.27 20.03
N TYR A 353 36.53 3.21 18.93
CA TYR A 353 36.80 4.01 17.73
C TYR A 353 36.43 5.49 17.93
N ALA A 354 35.39 5.79 18.71
CA ALA A 354 35.01 7.15 19.08
C ALA A 354 36.02 7.83 20.03
N ALA A 355 36.70 7.06 20.90
CA ALA A 355 37.68 7.57 21.85
C ALA A 355 39.04 7.95 21.20
N SER A 356 39.29 7.55 19.96
CA SER A 356 40.55 7.83 19.23
C SER A 356 40.50 9.07 18.33
N LEU A 357 39.37 9.79 18.26
CA LEU A 357 39.24 10.99 17.44
C LEU A 357 39.59 12.25 18.26
N PRO A 358 40.49 13.13 17.78
CA PRO A 358 40.83 14.36 18.47
C PRO A 358 39.66 15.36 18.41
N VAL A 359 39.12 15.75 19.58
CA VAL A 359 38.08 16.78 19.72
C VAL A 359 38.76 18.13 19.96
N LEU A 360 38.52 19.12 19.09
CA LEU A 360 39.17 20.44 19.15
C LEU A 360 38.40 21.51 19.96
N GLY A 361 37.24 21.18 20.53
CA GLY A 361 36.52 22.05 21.47
C GLY A 361 35.01 21.82 21.52
N VAL A 362 34.38 22.19 22.63
CA VAL A 362 32.93 22.17 22.84
C VAL A 362 32.49 23.56 23.31
N GLY A 363 31.60 24.21 22.56
CA GLY A 363 30.95 25.46 22.95
C GLY A 363 29.46 25.21 23.21
N ALA A 364 28.92 25.79 24.29
CA ALA A 364 27.52 25.66 24.68
C ALA A 364 26.92 27.05 24.87
N ASP A 365 25.91 27.38 24.07
CA ASP A 365 24.94 28.44 24.35
C ASP A 365 23.55 27.81 24.44
N ASP A 366 22.66 28.46 25.19
CA ASP A 366 21.44 27.89 25.81
C ASP A 366 20.41 27.24 24.87
N GLU A 367 20.58 27.29 23.54
CA GLU A 367 19.68 26.61 22.61
C GLU A 367 20.32 25.60 21.65
N LEU A 368 21.66 25.48 21.53
CA LEU A 368 22.29 24.50 20.62
C LEU A 368 23.72 24.12 21.04
N LEU A 369 23.99 22.81 21.09
CA LEU A 369 25.32 22.25 21.34
C LEU A 369 26.06 22.07 20.01
N SER A 370 27.17 22.76 19.81
CA SER A 370 27.95 22.71 18.56
C SER A 370 29.25 21.92 18.76
N VAL A 371 29.47 20.87 17.95
CA VAL A 371 30.68 20.03 18.00
C VAL A 371 31.41 20.12 16.64
N PHE A 372 32.66 20.58 16.63
CA PHE A 372 33.49 20.66 15.44
C PHE A 372 34.44 19.45 15.37
N VAL A 373 34.33 18.64 14.31
CA VAL A 373 35.21 17.50 14.02
C VAL A 373 35.81 17.67 12.63
N VAL A 374 37.14 17.51 12.50
CA VAL A 374 37.85 17.56 11.21
C VAL A 374 38.18 16.13 10.77
N GLY A 375 37.72 15.70 9.58
CA GLY A 375 38.30 14.55 8.86
C GLY A 375 37.34 13.51 8.25
N THR A 376 37.34 13.47 6.91
CA THR A 376 36.93 12.42 5.93
C THR A 376 35.65 11.60 6.16
N SER A 377 34.60 12.01 5.43
CA SER A 377 33.47 11.35 4.74
C SER A 377 32.84 10.00 5.15
N PHE A 378 33.25 9.31 6.23
CA PHE A 378 32.53 8.11 6.71
C PHE A 378 32.20 8.15 8.21
N GLY A 379 32.82 9.03 8.99
CA GLY A 379 32.58 9.13 10.45
C GLY A 379 31.48 10.09 10.90
N ALA A 380 31.18 11.13 10.11
CA ALA A 380 30.30 12.23 10.54
C ALA A 380 28.82 11.82 10.66
N LEU A 381 28.34 10.90 9.81
CA LEU A 381 26.94 10.45 9.82
C LEU A 381 26.59 9.65 11.08
N SER A 382 27.52 8.81 11.53
CA SER A 382 27.33 7.93 12.70
C SER A 382 27.29 8.72 14.01
N VAL A 383 28.06 9.81 14.11
CA VAL A 383 28.07 10.71 15.26
C VAL A 383 26.80 11.57 15.32
N LEU A 384 26.29 12.00 14.16
CA LEU A 384 25.03 12.75 14.07
C LEU A 384 23.82 11.91 14.50
N VAL A 385 23.78 10.63 14.09
CA VAL A 385 22.73 9.67 14.48
C VAL A 385 22.75 9.39 15.98
N LEU A 386 23.94 9.27 16.59
CA LEU A 386 24.09 9.07 18.04
C LEU A 386 23.70 10.31 18.86
N LEU A 387 23.98 11.52 18.37
CA LEU A 387 23.55 12.77 19.03
C LEU A 387 22.03 12.98 18.95
N LEU A 388 21.40 12.65 17.81
CA LEU A 388 19.94 12.68 17.66
C LEU A 388 19.25 11.67 18.60
N LEU A 389 19.81 10.46 18.75
CA LEU A 389 19.33 9.46 19.70
C LEU A 389 19.48 9.93 21.16
N ALA A 390 20.57 10.60 21.51
CA ALA A 390 20.77 11.13 22.86
C ALA A 390 19.79 12.28 23.20
N VAL A 391 19.46 13.15 22.24
CA VAL A 391 18.47 14.23 22.40
C VAL A 391 17.05 13.68 22.55
N LEU A 392 16.70 12.63 21.80
CA LEU A 392 15.41 11.93 21.91
C LEU A 392 15.25 11.25 23.28
N VAL A 393 16.29 10.58 23.78
CA VAL A 393 16.29 9.95 25.11
C VAL A 393 16.15 11.01 26.23
N ARG A 394 16.79 12.18 26.11
CA ARG A 394 16.70 13.26 27.11
C ARG A 394 15.29 13.88 27.18
N ARG A 395 14.63 14.07 26.03
CA ARG A 395 13.23 14.57 25.98
C ARG A 395 12.22 13.56 26.53
N CYS A 396 12.48 12.26 26.41
CA CYS A 396 11.64 11.20 26.96
C CYS A 396 11.75 11.06 28.49
N PHE A 397 12.93 11.30 29.08
CA PHE A 397 13.15 11.10 30.52
C PHE A 397 12.74 12.28 31.41
N PHE A 398 12.82 13.54 30.94
CA PHE A 398 12.64 14.71 31.81
C PHE A 398 11.22 15.28 31.93
N ARG A 399 10.21 14.74 31.22
CA ARG A 399 8.79 15.12 31.43
C ARG A 399 8.14 14.48 32.68
N ARG A 400 8.88 13.68 33.46
CA ARG A 400 8.38 12.95 34.64
C ARG A 400 8.51 13.68 35.99
N ALA A 401 9.06 14.90 36.05
CA ALA A 401 9.15 15.65 37.30
C ALA A 401 7.97 16.62 37.46
N SER A 402 6.82 16.15 37.96
CA SER A 402 5.85 16.99 38.65
C SER A 402 6.21 17.04 40.15
N PRO A 403 6.26 18.21 40.80
CA PRO A 403 6.75 18.32 42.17
C PRO A 403 5.72 17.76 43.17
N ARG A 404 6.03 16.61 43.77
CA ARG A 404 5.29 16.11 44.94
C ARG A 404 5.67 16.93 46.19
N LYS A 405 4.62 17.42 46.86
CA LYS A 405 4.59 18.16 48.13
C LYS A 405 5.59 17.62 49.16
N ALA A 406 6.48 18.50 49.65
CA ALA A 406 7.29 18.26 50.83
C ALA A 406 6.39 18.35 52.08
N ALA A 407 6.23 17.23 52.79
CA ALA A 407 5.64 17.20 54.12
C ALA A 407 6.69 17.69 55.13
N SER A 408 6.32 18.70 55.92
CA SER A 408 7.12 19.33 56.96
C SER A 408 7.46 18.36 58.09
N ARG A 409 8.74 18.21 58.38
CA ARG A 409 9.27 17.86 59.70
C ARG A 409 10.33 18.87 60.08
N ASP A 410 9.90 19.98 60.64
CA ASP A 410 10.73 20.80 61.52
C ASP A 410 9.92 21.04 62.79
N ALA A 411 10.28 20.29 63.84
CA ALA A 411 9.92 20.61 65.20
C ALA A 411 11.22 20.76 65.98
N LYS A 412 11.25 21.84 66.77
CA LYS A 412 12.22 22.21 67.82
C LYS A 412 13.43 23.03 67.38
N LYS A 413 13.29 24.35 67.48
CA LYS A 413 14.07 25.19 68.41
C LYS A 413 13.61 26.65 68.35
N ARG A 414 12.85 27.09 69.36
CA ARG A 414 13.15 28.22 70.27
C ARG A 414 11.93 28.53 71.13
N GLN A 415 12.25 28.93 72.36
CA GLN A 415 11.39 29.23 73.50
C GLN A 415 10.35 30.31 73.22
#